data_AF-A0A2U2S155-F1
#
_entry.id   AF-A0A2U2S155-F1
#
_cell.length_a   1.000
_cell.length_b   1.000
_cell.length_c   1.000
_cell.angle_alpha   90.00
_cell.angle_beta   90.00
_cell.angle_gamma   90.00
#
_symmetry.space_group_name_H-M   'P 1'
#
loop_
_entity.id
_entity.type
_entity.pdbx_description
1 polymer ?
#
loop_
_entity_poly.entity_id
_entity_poly.type
_entity_poly.pdbx_seq_one_letter_code
_entity_poly.pdbx_strand_id
1 'polypeptide(L)'
;MPEHPYQQIENLLSSADAEKIHQGLELVRKEIARIGSKEARPLFEMVATLFHFDMLDRPDLVPVLNEAVSLVVGFGDWVIPELLRELDDGDLKAQLTIGHALGRIGADAIQPLIAEYHATDNPARRVFILYALGKIKSPRVEQAIPLALEALNSPDLELRDTATRAVGKFAECIPSFSDAVRTEILEKLRRNLSDSSPVIRAKAVRSLGKLAKFGHLTSEERHSLKTILERLMGIDEHYEWDYAYIVRREAEEAYQYVQ
;
A
#
# COMPACT_ATOMS: atom_id res chain seq x y z
N MET A 1 -16.79 34.96 21.23
CA MET A 1 -15.92 35.00 20.04
C MET A 1 -16.81 34.66 18.86
N PRO A 2 -16.66 35.28 17.68
CA PRO A 2 -17.43 34.84 16.52
C PRO A 2 -17.10 33.36 16.27
N GLU A 3 -18.13 32.53 16.09
CA GLU A 3 -17.94 31.13 15.72
C GLU A 3 -17.14 31.07 14.41
N HIS A 4 -16.08 30.25 14.37
CA HIS A 4 -15.40 29.96 13.11
C HIS A 4 -16.44 29.38 12.13
N PRO A 5 -16.42 29.71 10.82
CA PRO A 5 -17.44 29.30 9.84
C PRO A 5 -17.74 27.80 9.74
N TYR A 6 -16.96 26.95 10.39
CA TYR A 6 -17.06 25.49 10.36
C TYR A 6 -17.21 24.88 11.76
N GLN A 7 -17.55 25.68 12.78
CA GLN A 7 -17.68 25.19 14.18
C GLN A 7 -18.65 24.01 14.30
N GLN A 8 -19.76 24.04 13.56
CA GLN A 8 -20.72 22.94 13.54
C GLN A 8 -20.11 21.65 12.97
N ILE A 9 -19.33 21.76 11.88
CA ILE A 9 -18.65 20.63 11.26
C ILE A 9 -17.63 20.04 12.23
N GLU A 10 -16.81 20.89 12.84
CA GLU A 10 -15.80 20.49 13.82
C GLU A 10 -16.42 19.73 15.00
N ASN A 11 -17.53 20.21 15.55
CA ASN A 11 -18.23 19.56 16.65
C ASN A 11 -18.79 18.18 16.26
N LEU A 12 -19.24 18.02 15.02
CA LEU A 12 -19.77 16.75 14.52
C LEU A 12 -18.66 15.73 14.26
N LEU A 13 -17.55 16.15 13.64
CA LEU A 13 -16.42 15.28 13.32
C LEU A 13 -15.63 14.86 14.57
N SER A 14 -15.61 15.69 15.61
CA SER A 14 -14.99 15.36 16.90
C SER A 14 -15.84 14.43 17.77
N SER A 15 -17.02 14.01 17.28
CA SER A 15 -17.92 13.15 18.05
C SER A 15 -17.41 11.72 18.14
N ALA A 16 -17.76 11.04 19.24
CA ALA A 16 -17.58 9.59 19.34
C ALA A 16 -18.68 8.82 18.61
N ASP A 17 -19.73 9.46 18.11
CA ASP A 17 -20.89 8.83 17.48
C ASP A 17 -20.73 8.79 15.95
N ALA A 18 -20.81 7.59 15.36
CA ALA A 18 -20.65 7.38 13.92
C ALA A 18 -21.67 8.17 13.08
N GLU A 19 -22.91 8.27 13.54
CA GLU A 19 -23.97 9.00 12.84
C GLU A 19 -23.70 10.51 12.84
N LYS A 20 -23.17 11.04 13.95
CA LYS A 20 -22.75 12.45 14.02
C LYS A 20 -21.55 12.73 13.12
N ILE A 21 -20.57 11.84 13.08
CA ILE A 21 -19.42 11.97 12.17
C ILE A 21 -19.90 11.96 10.71
N HIS A 22 -20.79 11.03 10.35
CA HIS A 22 -21.40 10.97 9.02
C HIS A 22 -22.09 12.30 8.65
N GLN A 23 -22.91 12.86 9.56
CA GLN A 23 -23.53 14.17 9.36
C GLN A 23 -22.50 15.29 9.15
N GLY A 24 -21.39 15.26 9.90
CA GLY A 24 -20.26 16.18 9.71
C GLY A 24 -19.64 16.05 8.32
N LEU A 25 -19.38 14.84 7.86
CA LEU A 25 -18.82 14.56 6.52
C LEU A 25 -19.75 15.03 5.40
N GLU A 26 -21.07 14.88 5.56
CA GLU A 26 -22.05 15.39 4.60
C GLU A 26 -22.11 16.92 4.56
N LEU A 27 -21.92 17.60 5.70
CA LEU A 27 -21.76 19.06 5.71
C LEU A 27 -20.47 19.49 5.01
N VAL A 28 -19.35 18.80 5.24
CA VAL A 28 -18.10 19.06 4.51
C VAL A 28 -18.31 18.92 3.00
N ARG A 29 -19.01 17.86 2.55
CA ARG A 29 -19.30 17.65 1.13
C ARG A 29 -20.08 18.82 0.52
N LYS A 30 -21.07 19.33 1.24
CA LYS A 30 -21.86 20.51 0.81
C LYS A 30 -21.01 21.77 0.73
N GLU A 31 -20.14 22.00 1.71
CA GLU A 31 -19.27 23.17 1.71
C GLU A 31 -18.22 23.11 0.59
N ILE A 32 -17.61 21.95 0.34
CA ILE A 32 -16.69 21.75 -0.80
C ILE A 32 -17.40 22.08 -2.12
N ALA A 33 -18.65 21.63 -2.29
CA ALA A 33 -19.43 21.94 -3.48
C ALA A 33 -19.73 23.44 -3.64
N ARG A 34 -19.75 24.20 -2.54
CA ARG A 34 -20.01 25.64 -2.52
C ARG A 34 -18.75 26.48 -2.80
N ILE A 35 -17.63 26.15 -2.16
CA ILE A 35 -16.42 26.99 -2.17
C ILE A 35 -15.34 26.51 -3.15
N GLY A 36 -15.44 25.27 -3.63
CA GLY A 36 -14.40 24.62 -4.41
C GLY A 36 -13.43 23.82 -3.54
N SER A 37 -12.84 22.76 -4.10
CA SER A 37 -12.00 21.85 -3.32
C SER A 37 -10.67 22.48 -2.89
N LYS A 38 -10.12 23.43 -3.64
CA LYS A 38 -8.81 24.05 -3.35
C LYS A 38 -8.89 25.07 -2.21
N GLU A 39 -10.04 25.73 -2.09
CA GLU A 39 -10.36 26.71 -1.06
C GLU A 39 -10.73 26.03 0.27
N ALA A 40 -10.99 24.72 0.24
CA ALA A 40 -11.48 23.92 1.36
C ALA A 40 -10.37 23.31 2.23
N ARG A 41 -9.17 23.90 2.28
CA ARG A 41 -8.06 23.41 3.12
C ARG A 41 -8.44 23.18 4.59
N PRO A 42 -9.13 24.10 5.29
CA PRO A 42 -9.54 23.85 6.67
C PRO A 42 -10.47 22.64 6.81
N LEU A 43 -11.30 22.38 5.80
CA LEU A 43 -12.18 21.20 5.79
C LEU A 43 -11.41 19.91 5.57
N PHE A 44 -10.37 19.94 4.71
CA PHE A 44 -9.46 18.80 4.56
C PHE A 44 -8.78 18.47 5.89
N GLU A 45 -8.22 19.48 6.58
CA GLU A 45 -7.55 19.30 7.88
C GLU A 45 -8.50 18.68 8.91
N MET A 46 -9.75 19.16 8.98
CA MET A 46 -10.77 18.57 9.85
C MET A 46 -11.08 17.11 9.50
N VAL A 47 -11.20 16.76 8.23
CA VAL A 47 -11.48 15.38 7.80
C VAL A 47 -10.27 14.46 8.04
N ALA A 48 -9.05 14.95 7.84
CA ALA A 48 -7.82 14.20 8.03
C ALA A 48 -7.63 13.76 9.49
N THR A 49 -8.15 14.53 10.46
CA THR A 49 -8.10 14.12 11.89
C THR A 49 -8.75 12.75 12.14
N LEU A 50 -9.75 12.35 11.36
CA LEU A 50 -10.41 11.05 11.47
C LEU A 50 -9.46 9.87 11.17
N PHE A 51 -8.35 10.11 10.48
CA PHE A 51 -7.37 9.07 10.16
C PHE A 51 -6.63 8.57 11.40
N HIS A 52 -6.63 9.36 12.48
CA HIS A 52 -6.02 9.01 13.77
C HIS A 52 -6.94 8.22 14.71
N PHE A 53 -8.18 7.93 14.30
CA PHE A 53 -9.08 7.11 15.11
C PHE A 53 -8.59 5.65 15.16
N ASP A 54 -8.52 5.08 16.36
CA ASP A 54 -8.15 3.67 16.52
C ASP A 54 -9.36 2.77 16.18
N MET A 55 -9.35 2.26 14.95
CA MET A 55 -10.39 1.38 14.42
C MET A 55 -10.42 -0.01 15.09
N LEU A 56 -9.38 -0.40 15.83
CA LEU A 56 -9.40 -1.65 16.60
C LEU A 56 -10.31 -1.52 17.82
N ASP A 57 -10.24 -0.36 18.49
CA ASP A 57 -11.10 -0.05 19.62
C ASP A 57 -12.50 0.38 19.17
N ARG A 58 -12.60 0.96 17.97
CA ARG A 58 -13.83 1.50 17.38
C ARG A 58 -14.13 0.94 15.99
N PRO A 59 -14.40 -0.37 15.87
CA PRO A 59 -14.73 -0.99 14.58
C PRO A 59 -16.02 -0.42 13.96
N ASP A 60 -16.89 0.18 14.77
CA ASP A 60 -18.10 0.87 14.33
C ASP A 60 -17.82 2.15 13.54
N LEU A 61 -16.62 2.73 13.65
CA LEU A 61 -16.21 3.93 12.91
C LEU A 61 -15.59 3.61 11.53
N VAL A 62 -15.38 2.34 11.21
CA VAL A 62 -14.82 1.93 9.91
C VAL A 62 -15.63 2.45 8.71
N PRO A 63 -16.99 2.44 8.71
CA PRO A 63 -17.77 3.01 7.62
C PRO A 63 -17.49 4.50 7.40
N VAL A 64 -17.51 5.31 8.46
CA VAL A 64 -17.25 6.76 8.35
C VAL A 64 -15.79 7.09 8.03
N LEU A 65 -14.84 6.26 8.43
CA LEU A 65 -13.45 6.38 7.96
C LEU A 65 -13.36 6.19 6.44
N ASN A 66 -14.07 5.20 5.88
CA ASN A 66 -14.08 4.98 4.43
C ASN A 66 -14.73 6.15 3.68
N GLU A 67 -15.74 6.78 4.27
CA GLU A 67 -16.33 8.02 3.76
C GLU A 67 -15.32 9.18 3.81
N ALA A 68 -14.61 9.36 4.94
CA ALA A 68 -13.57 10.37 5.10
C ALA A 68 -12.46 10.18 4.07
N VAL A 69 -11.97 8.96 3.86
CA VAL A 69 -10.99 8.65 2.80
C VAL A 69 -11.54 9.00 1.42
N SER A 70 -12.82 8.68 1.15
CA SER A 70 -13.46 9.02 -0.14
C SER A 70 -13.55 10.53 -0.35
N LEU A 71 -13.80 11.27 0.72
CA LEU A 71 -13.88 12.72 0.72
C LEU A 71 -12.50 13.34 0.49
N VAL A 72 -11.46 12.85 1.18
CA VAL A 72 -10.05 13.22 0.96
C VAL A 72 -9.66 13.03 -0.51
N VAL A 73 -9.98 11.88 -1.11
CA VAL A 73 -9.74 11.64 -2.54
C VAL A 73 -10.50 12.64 -3.42
N GLY A 74 -11.71 13.02 -3.03
CA GLY A 74 -12.54 13.99 -3.74
C GLY A 74 -12.03 15.44 -3.71
N PHE A 75 -11.10 15.80 -2.81
CA PHE A 75 -10.48 17.12 -2.84
C PHE A 75 -9.54 17.31 -4.05
N GLY A 76 -8.98 16.23 -4.58
CA GLY A 76 -8.09 16.23 -5.75
C GLY A 76 -6.61 16.12 -5.39
N ASP A 77 -5.75 16.38 -6.37
CA ASP A 77 -4.29 16.19 -6.29
C ASP A 77 -3.58 17.12 -5.30
N TRP A 78 -4.12 18.31 -5.04
CA TRP A 78 -3.51 19.29 -4.14
C TRP A 78 -3.35 18.79 -2.69
N VAL A 79 -4.10 17.76 -2.27
CA VAL A 79 -3.96 17.16 -0.94
C VAL A 79 -2.77 16.20 -0.81
N ILE A 80 -2.16 15.77 -1.92
CA ILE A 80 -1.00 14.87 -1.90
C ILE A 80 0.14 15.42 -1.02
N PRO A 81 0.63 16.67 -1.19
CA PRO A 81 1.67 17.22 -0.33
C PRO A 81 1.24 17.39 1.13
N GLU A 82 -0.05 17.57 1.42
CA GLU A 82 -0.56 17.66 2.79
C GLU A 82 -0.54 16.27 3.45
N LEU A 83 -1.07 15.25 2.76
CA LEU A 83 -1.03 13.85 3.21
C LEU A 83 0.39 13.33 3.41
N LEU A 84 1.34 13.74 2.57
CA LEU A 84 2.74 13.38 2.73
C LEU A 84 3.37 14.00 3.98
N ARG A 85 2.94 15.19 4.42
CA ARG A 85 3.43 15.82 5.65
C ARG A 85 2.92 15.10 6.90
N GLU A 86 1.68 14.64 6.89
CA GLU A 86 1.11 13.92 8.05
C GLU A 86 1.70 12.53 8.28
N LEU A 87 2.50 12.01 7.34
CA LEU A 87 3.23 10.75 7.54
C LEU A 87 4.22 10.81 8.70
N ASP A 88 4.77 11.99 9.02
CA ASP A 88 5.78 12.13 10.08
C ASP A 88 5.15 12.18 11.49
N ASP A 89 3.93 12.73 11.61
CA ASP A 89 3.26 13.01 12.88
C ASP A 89 2.20 11.95 13.25
N GLY A 90 1.84 11.07 12.31
CA GLY A 90 0.82 10.04 12.50
C GLY A 90 1.35 8.76 13.17
N ASP A 91 0.46 8.08 13.89
CA ASP A 91 0.71 6.71 14.32
C ASP A 91 0.61 5.73 13.14
N LEU A 92 0.98 4.47 13.36
CA LEU A 92 0.97 3.45 12.30
C LEU A 92 -0.40 3.31 11.62
N LYS A 93 -1.52 3.55 12.32
CA LYS A 93 -2.86 3.39 11.74
C LYS A 93 -3.22 4.59 10.86
N ALA A 94 -2.90 5.80 11.31
CA ALA A 94 -3.02 7.00 10.49
C ALA A 94 -2.19 6.87 9.21
N GLN A 95 -0.94 6.43 9.33
CA GLN A 95 -0.06 6.21 8.17
C GLN A 95 -0.61 5.17 7.18
N LEU A 96 -1.23 4.09 7.67
CA LEU A 96 -1.88 3.09 6.80
C LEU A 96 -3.10 3.67 6.07
N THR A 97 -3.89 4.52 6.75
CA THR A 97 -5.06 5.21 6.17
C THR A 97 -4.63 6.25 5.14
N ILE A 98 -3.58 7.03 5.42
CA ILE A 98 -2.96 7.95 4.46
C ILE A 98 -2.49 7.19 3.21
N GLY A 99 -1.80 6.06 3.39
CA GLY A 99 -1.40 5.20 2.27
C GLY A 99 -2.58 4.66 1.45
N HIS A 100 -3.73 4.40 2.08
CA HIS A 100 -4.98 4.05 1.38
C HIS A 100 -5.55 5.24 0.61
N ALA A 101 -5.57 6.43 1.18
CA ALA A 101 -6.02 7.65 0.50
C ALA A 101 -5.15 7.93 -0.74
N LEU A 102 -3.82 7.92 -0.59
CA LEU A 102 -2.86 8.09 -1.68
C LEU A 102 -3.02 7.02 -2.77
N GLY A 103 -3.25 5.76 -2.36
CA GLY A 103 -3.55 4.67 -3.30
C GLY A 103 -4.82 4.89 -4.13
N ARG A 104 -5.84 5.52 -3.53
CA ARG A 104 -7.12 5.85 -4.19
C ARG A 104 -7.06 7.13 -5.03
N ILE A 105 -6.21 8.09 -4.66
CA ILE A 105 -5.86 9.23 -5.53
C ILE A 105 -5.22 8.69 -6.82
N GLY A 106 -4.39 7.66 -6.71
CA GLY A 106 -3.96 6.86 -7.84
C GLY A 106 -2.74 7.45 -8.54
N ALA A 107 -2.79 7.54 -9.87
CA ALA A 107 -1.60 7.81 -10.69
C ALA A 107 -0.92 9.16 -10.37
N ASP A 108 -1.70 10.15 -9.95
CA ASP A 108 -1.18 11.49 -9.65
C ASP A 108 -0.31 11.53 -8.40
N ALA A 109 -0.45 10.54 -7.50
CA ALA A 109 0.39 10.39 -6.32
C ALA A 109 1.78 9.79 -6.61
N ILE A 110 2.00 9.16 -7.78
CA ILE A 110 3.23 8.39 -8.06
C ILE A 110 4.48 9.28 -8.05
N GLN A 111 4.47 10.38 -8.80
CA GLN A 111 5.63 11.27 -8.91
C GLN A 111 5.95 11.97 -7.59
N PRO A 112 4.96 12.54 -6.85
CA PRO A 112 5.19 13.05 -5.51
C PRO A 112 5.78 12.00 -4.55
N LEU A 113 5.27 10.76 -4.58
CA LEU A 113 5.79 9.67 -3.74
C LEU A 113 7.25 9.31 -4.09
N ILE A 114 7.59 9.21 -5.37
CA ILE A 114 8.96 8.96 -5.81
C ILE A 114 9.89 10.09 -5.37
N ALA A 115 9.47 11.35 -5.54
CA ALA A 115 10.25 12.51 -5.10
C ALA A 115 10.50 12.47 -3.58
N GLU A 116 9.46 12.19 -2.79
CA GLU A 116 9.57 12.09 -1.34
C GLU A 116 10.48 10.92 -0.90
N TYR A 117 10.46 9.78 -1.60
CA TYR A 117 11.32 8.64 -1.29
C TYR A 117 12.81 9.01 -1.37
N HIS A 118 13.17 9.81 -2.37
CA HIS A 118 14.53 10.28 -2.57
C HIS A 118 14.90 11.46 -1.67
N ALA A 119 13.94 12.29 -1.28
CA ALA A 119 14.17 13.46 -0.44
C ALA A 119 14.30 13.11 1.06
N THR A 120 13.65 12.03 1.51
CA THR A 120 13.62 11.68 2.94
C THR A 120 14.84 10.89 3.40
N ASP A 121 15.40 11.32 4.53
CA ASP A 121 16.40 10.58 5.30
C ASP A 121 15.79 9.64 6.34
N ASN A 122 14.47 9.68 6.55
CA ASN A 122 13.77 8.83 7.51
C ASN A 122 13.47 7.44 6.89
N PRO A 123 14.09 6.35 7.38
CA PRO A 123 13.85 5.01 6.83
C PRO A 123 12.38 4.56 6.97
N ALA A 124 11.71 4.92 8.07
CA ALA A 124 10.30 4.58 8.27
C ALA A 124 9.43 5.23 7.19
N ARG A 125 9.74 6.47 6.80
CA ARG A 125 9.01 7.17 5.73
C ARG A 125 9.14 6.46 4.39
N ARG A 126 10.32 5.91 4.07
CA ARG A 126 10.52 5.09 2.86
C ARG A 126 9.63 3.85 2.84
N VAL A 127 9.43 3.20 3.99
CA VAL A 127 8.50 2.07 4.14
C VAL A 127 7.08 2.50 3.76
N PHE A 128 6.59 3.64 4.31
CA PHE A 128 5.24 4.14 4.02
C PHE A 128 5.05 4.56 2.57
N ILE A 129 6.03 5.21 1.99
CA ILE A 129 5.99 5.62 0.58
C ILE A 129 5.86 4.39 -0.33
N LEU A 130 6.68 3.36 -0.08
CA LEU A 130 6.63 2.13 -0.86
C LEU A 130 5.33 1.34 -0.62
N TYR A 131 4.79 1.40 0.60
CA TYR A 131 3.46 0.89 0.90
C TYR A 131 2.36 1.59 0.09
N ALA A 132 2.35 2.93 0.08
CA ALA A 132 1.38 3.74 -0.65
C ALA A 132 1.48 3.49 -2.17
N LEU A 133 2.69 3.43 -2.73
CA LEU A 133 2.93 3.05 -4.12
C LEU A 133 2.31 1.66 -4.42
N GLY A 134 2.48 0.69 -3.53
CA GLY A 134 1.86 -0.65 -3.67
C GLY A 134 0.32 -0.67 -3.59
N LYS A 135 -0.32 0.42 -3.17
CA LYS A 135 -1.79 0.56 -3.15
C LYS A 135 -2.35 1.19 -4.43
N ILE A 136 -1.52 1.91 -5.18
CA ILE A 136 -1.92 2.57 -6.43
C ILE A 136 -2.29 1.51 -7.48
N LYS A 137 -3.48 1.66 -8.07
CA LYS A 137 -4.00 0.80 -9.14
C LYS A 137 -3.83 1.47 -10.50
N SER A 138 -2.59 1.59 -10.95
CA SER A 138 -2.24 2.20 -12.23
C SER A 138 -1.01 1.53 -12.86
N PRO A 139 -0.98 1.33 -14.19
CA PRO A 139 0.23 0.84 -14.87
C PRO A 139 1.41 1.82 -14.75
N ARG A 140 1.16 3.11 -14.49
CA ARG A 140 2.21 4.13 -14.29
C ARG A 140 3.10 3.84 -13.08
N VAL A 141 2.69 2.93 -12.18
CA VAL A 141 3.52 2.52 -11.04
C VAL A 141 4.82 1.82 -11.46
N GLU A 142 4.95 1.46 -12.74
CA GLU A 142 6.21 1.05 -13.37
C GLU A 142 7.37 2.02 -13.07
N GLN A 143 7.08 3.33 -12.96
CA GLN A 143 8.08 4.36 -12.63
C GLN A 143 8.71 4.16 -11.23
N ALA A 144 8.04 3.42 -10.34
CA ALA A 144 8.53 3.12 -8.99
C ALA A 144 9.32 1.80 -8.89
N ILE A 145 9.50 1.06 -10.00
CA ILE A 145 10.25 -0.20 -10.02
C ILE A 145 11.69 -0.03 -9.51
N PRO A 146 12.48 0.97 -9.94
CA PRO A 146 13.86 1.12 -9.46
C PRO A 146 13.95 1.22 -7.93
N LEU A 147 13.02 1.96 -7.32
CA LEU A 147 12.94 2.14 -5.86
C LEU A 147 12.63 0.81 -5.16
N ALA A 148 11.68 0.03 -5.70
CA ALA A 148 11.34 -1.27 -5.15
C ALA A 148 12.50 -2.28 -5.31
N LEU A 149 13.23 -2.24 -6.42
CA LEU A 149 14.41 -3.08 -6.66
C LEU A 149 15.56 -2.75 -5.71
N GLU A 150 15.79 -1.47 -5.41
CA GLU A 150 16.73 -1.03 -4.37
C GLU A 150 16.30 -1.57 -3.00
N ALA A 151 15.05 -1.31 -2.61
CA ALA A 151 14.49 -1.66 -1.31
C ALA A 151 14.42 -3.19 -1.06
N LEU A 152 14.28 -4.01 -2.11
CA LEU A 152 14.32 -5.47 -2.03
C LEU A 152 15.63 -6.03 -1.44
N ASN A 153 16.73 -5.28 -1.52
CA ASN A 153 18.03 -5.63 -0.96
C ASN A 153 18.37 -4.83 0.32
N SER A 154 17.42 -4.04 0.84
CA SER A 154 17.67 -3.19 2.00
C SER A 154 18.09 -4.04 3.21
N PRO A 155 19.08 -3.60 4.02
CA PRO A 155 19.35 -4.23 5.31
C PRO A 155 18.19 -4.04 6.30
N ASP A 156 17.43 -2.96 6.14
CA ASP A 156 16.22 -2.70 6.91
C ASP A 156 15.13 -3.72 6.59
N LEU A 157 14.68 -4.44 7.61
CA LEU A 157 13.74 -5.54 7.47
C LEU A 157 12.36 -5.06 6.98
N GLU A 158 11.86 -3.95 7.50
CA GLU A 158 10.52 -3.44 7.17
C GLU A 158 10.45 -2.90 5.75
N LEU A 159 11.51 -2.23 5.29
CA LEU A 159 11.66 -1.74 3.93
C LEU A 159 11.77 -2.91 2.95
N ARG A 160 12.59 -3.92 3.26
CA ARG A 160 12.72 -5.14 2.45
C ARG A 160 11.43 -5.93 2.37
N ASP A 161 10.73 -6.07 3.50
CA ASP A 161 9.41 -6.70 3.57
C ASP A 161 8.37 -5.98 2.71
N THR A 162 8.33 -4.65 2.83
CA THR A 162 7.39 -3.81 2.07
C THR A 162 7.69 -3.85 0.59
N ALA A 163 8.96 -3.81 0.19
CA ALA A 163 9.40 -3.95 -1.20
C ALA A 163 9.00 -5.29 -1.80
N THR A 164 9.22 -6.37 -1.05
CA THR A 164 8.83 -7.74 -1.45
C THR A 164 7.34 -7.81 -1.76
N ARG A 165 6.50 -7.15 -0.96
CA ARG A 165 5.05 -7.04 -1.21
C ARG A 165 4.73 -6.09 -2.38
N ALA A 166 5.39 -4.95 -2.47
CA ALA A 166 5.11 -3.90 -3.46
C ALA A 166 5.32 -4.40 -4.89
N VAL A 167 6.41 -5.14 -5.15
CA VAL A 167 6.67 -5.70 -6.50
C VAL A 167 5.56 -6.64 -6.97
N GLY A 168 5.06 -7.51 -6.08
CA GLY A 168 3.90 -8.34 -6.40
C GLY A 168 2.63 -7.52 -6.66
N LYS A 169 2.45 -6.37 -5.99
CA LYS A 169 1.34 -5.44 -6.24
C LYS A 169 1.50 -4.68 -7.56
N PHE A 170 2.73 -4.34 -7.95
CA PHE A 170 3.02 -3.73 -9.23
C PHE A 170 2.72 -4.69 -10.38
N ALA A 171 3.06 -5.97 -10.23
CA ALA A 171 2.72 -7.01 -11.20
C ALA A 171 1.20 -7.17 -11.46
N GLU A 172 0.34 -6.87 -10.46
CA GLU A 172 -1.12 -6.84 -10.64
C GLU A 172 -1.59 -5.71 -11.57
N CYS A 173 -0.82 -4.62 -11.68
CA CYS A 173 -1.24 -3.36 -12.30
C CYS A 173 -0.53 -3.07 -13.63
N ILE A 174 0.68 -3.60 -13.80
CA ILE A 174 1.53 -3.40 -14.98
C ILE A 174 1.23 -4.51 -15.98
N PRO A 175 0.86 -4.18 -17.24
CA PRO A 175 0.49 -5.18 -18.25
C PRO A 175 1.62 -6.15 -18.61
N SER A 176 2.86 -5.66 -18.71
CA SER A 176 4.03 -6.47 -19.00
C SER A 176 5.28 -5.76 -18.49
N PHE A 177 6.16 -6.48 -17.81
CA PHE A 177 7.52 -6.00 -17.57
C PHE A 177 8.40 -6.19 -18.81
N SER A 178 9.44 -5.35 -18.94
CA SER A 178 10.55 -5.64 -19.85
C SER A 178 11.35 -6.85 -19.35
N ASP A 179 12.06 -7.53 -20.25
CA ASP A 179 12.87 -8.71 -19.90
C ASP A 179 13.92 -8.41 -18.82
N ALA A 180 14.58 -7.25 -18.92
CA ALA A 180 15.57 -6.82 -17.95
C ALA A 180 14.95 -6.63 -16.55
N VAL A 181 13.83 -5.90 -16.47
CA VAL A 181 13.11 -5.67 -15.22
C VAL A 181 12.58 -6.97 -14.62
N ARG A 182 11.96 -7.82 -15.44
CA ARG A 182 11.48 -9.14 -15.02
C ARG A 182 12.60 -9.97 -14.41
N THR A 183 13.74 -10.06 -15.11
CA THR A 183 14.90 -10.85 -14.66
C THR A 183 15.41 -10.34 -13.31
N GLU A 184 15.53 -9.03 -13.15
CA GLU A 184 16.01 -8.45 -11.90
C GLU A 184 15.03 -8.66 -10.72
N ILE A 185 13.71 -8.51 -10.98
CA ILE A 185 12.67 -8.85 -10.01
C ILE A 185 12.79 -10.31 -9.59
N LEU A 186 12.90 -11.23 -10.55
CA LEU A 186 12.99 -12.66 -10.29
C LEU A 186 14.23 -13.02 -9.46
N GLU A 187 15.39 -12.48 -9.81
CA GLU A 187 16.61 -12.70 -9.03
C GLU A 187 16.44 -12.25 -7.57
N LYS A 188 15.93 -11.04 -7.35
CA LYS A 188 15.77 -10.50 -5.99
C LYS A 188 14.71 -11.24 -5.19
N LEU A 189 13.56 -11.57 -5.79
CA LEU A 189 12.53 -12.37 -5.11
C LEU A 189 13.04 -13.78 -4.79
N ARG A 190 13.83 -14.40 -5.68
CA ARG A 190 14.47 -15.70 -5.40
C ARG A 190 15.46 -15.63 -4.25
N ARG A 191 16.24 -14.55 -4.12
CA ARG A 191 17.08 -14.33 -2.93
C ARG A 191 16.24 -14.24 -1.66
N ASN A 192 15.09 -13.56 -1.72
CA ASN A 192 14.18 -13.40 -0.58
C ASN A 192 13.44 -14.70 -0.20
N LEU A 193 13.47 -15.75 -1.02
CA LEU A 193 13.04 -17.10 -0.63
C LEU A 193 13.98 -17.74 0.40
N SER A 194 15.20 -17.22 0.57
CA SER A 194 16.16 -17.68 1.58
C SER A 194 16.32 -16.68 2.73
N ASP A 195 15.42 -15.70 2.86
CA ASP A 195 15.48 -14.70 3.94
C ASP A 195 15.27 -15.36 5.31
N SER A 196 15.97 -14.87 6.34
CA SER A 196 15.83 -15.37 7.71
C SER A 196 14.42 -15.17 8.26
N SER A 197 13.72 -14.13 7.81
CA SER A 197 12.33 -13.85 8.16
C SER A 197 11.37 -14.72 7.35
N PRO A 198 10.56 -15.59 8.00
CA PRO A 198 9.55 -16.38 7.30
C PRO A 198 8.46 -15.53 6.66
N VAL A 199 8.24 -14.31 7.16
CA VAL A 199 7.26 -13.37 6.58
C VAL A 199 7.73 -12.86 5.22
N ILE A 200 9.04 -12.59 5.08
CA ILE A 200 9.64 -12.16 3.82
C ILE A 200 9.62 -13.32 2.83
N ARG A 201 10.02 -14.54 3.24
CA ARG A 201 9.93 -15.73 2.38
C ARG A 201 8.50 -15.97 1.86
N ALA A 202 7.50 -15.90 2.74
CA ALA A 202 6.10 -16.04 2.36
C ALA A 202 5.64 -14.96 1.37
N LYS A 203 6.07 -13.70 1.56
CA LYS A 203 5.78 -12.61 0.62
C LYS A 203 6.50 -12.77 -0.71
N ALA A 204 7.72 -13.30 -0.71
CA ALA A 204 8.46 -13.58 -1.94
C ALA A 204 7.73 -14.65 -2.77
N VAL A 205 7.30 -15.74 -2.13
CA VAL A 205 6.45 -16.77 -2.76
C VAL A 205 5.17 -16.16 -3.33
N ARG A 206 4.43 -15.37 -2.54
CA ARG A 206 3.21 -14.71 -3.01
C ARG A 206 3.47 -13.80 -4.21
N SER A 207 4.54 -13.01 -4.17
CA SER A 207 4.89 -12.09 -5.25
C SER A 207 5.29 -12.86 -6.52
N LEU A 208 6.09 -13.92 -6.42
CA LEU A 208 6.39 -14.81 -7.55
C LEU A 208 5.12 -15.44 -8.14
N GLY A 209 4.21 -15.90 -7.29
CA GLY A 209 2.89 -16.40 -7.71
C GLY A 209 2.06 -15.36 -8.47
N LYS A 210 2.13 -14.08 -8.06
CA LYS A 210 1.49 -12.99 -8.82
C LYS A 210 2.14 -12.75 -10.16
N LEU A 211 3.48 -12.79 -10.26
CA LEU A 211 4.12 -12.71 -11.57
C LEU A 211 3.61 -13.83 -12.49
N ALA A 212 3.48 -15.07 -11.99
CA ALA A 212 2.92 -16.17 -12.76
C ALA A 212 1.45 -15.94 -13.17
N LYS A 213 0.62 -15.50 -12.22
CA LYS A 213 -0.82 -15.24 -12.40
C LYS A 213 -1.08 -14.16 -13.45
N PHE A 214 -0.30 -13.08 -13.43
CA PHE A 214 -0.47 -11.93 -14.33
C PHE A 214 0.36 -12.06 -15.61
N GLY A 215 0.87 -13.25 -15.94
CA GLY A 215 1.49 -13.53 -17.23
C GLY A 215 2.88 -12.94 -17.42
N HIS A 216 3.57 -12.55 -16.34
CA HIS A 216 4.90 -11.97 -16.43
C HIS A 216 5.99 -13.01 -16.64
N LEU A 217 5.76 -14.29 -16.33
CA LEU A 217 6.78 -15.34 -16.43
C LEU A 217 6.80 -16.01 -17.80
N THR A 218 8.01 -16.30 -18.30
CA THR A 218 8.21 -17.23 -19.42
C THR A 218 7.84 -18.65 -19.03
N SER A 219 7.70 -19.56 -20.01
CA SER A 219 7.42 -20.98 -19.74
C SER A 219 8.49 -21.64 -18.88
N GLU A 220 9.76 -21.30 -19.10
CA GLU A 220 10.89 -21.82 -18.32
C GLU A 220 10.88 -21.27 -16.89
N GLU A 221 10.67 -19.96 -16.72
CA GLU A 221 10.57 -19.32 -15.41
C GLU A 221 9.37 -19.86 -14.60
N ARG A 222 8.25 -20.11 -15.27
CA ARG A 222 7.05 -20.72 -14.67
C ARG A 222 7.33 -22.15 -14.21
N HIS A 223 8.01 -22.95 -15.03
CA HIS A 223 8.40 -24.31 -14.66
C HIS A 223 9.38 -24.31 -13.48
N SER A 224 10.39 -23.43 -13.51
CA SER A 224 11.32 -23.25 -12.40
C SER A 224 10.60 -22.84 -11.10
N LEU A 225 9.62 -21.92 -11.19
CA LEU A 225 8.79 -21.55 -10.05
C LEU A 225 7.99 -22.76 -9.54
N LYS A 226 7.40 -23.57 -10.41
CA LYS A 226 6.69 -24.81 -10.02
C LYS A 226 7.56 -25.72 -9.15
N THR A 227 8.79 -26.02 -9.60
CA THR A 227 9.74 -26.85 -8.83
C THR A 227 10.08 -26.23 -7.48
N ILE A 228 10.28 -24.91 -7.43
CA ILE A 228 10.52 -24.20 -6.16
C ILE A 228 9.33 -24.38 -5.20
N LEU A 229 8.10 -24.22 -5.69
CA LEU A 229 6.90 -24.36 -4.86
C LEU A 229 6.69 -25.80 -4.38
N GLU A 230 6.94 -26.80 -5.23
CA GLU A 230 6.90 -28.22 -4.86
C GLU A 230 7.86 -28.53 -3.72
N ARG A 231 9.11 -28.04 -3.82
CA ARG A 231 10.10 -28.14 -2.74
C ARG A 231 9.67 -27.39 -1.48
N LEU A 232 9.14 -26.18 -1.57
CA LEU A 232 8.70 -25.45 -0.37
C LEU A 232 7.59 -26.20 0.37
N MET A 233 6.73 -26.92 -0.34
CA MET A 233 5.64 -27.72 0.22
C MET A 233 6.05 -29.14 0.65
N GLY A 234 7.24 -29.60 0.30
CA GLY A 234 7.70 -30.98 0.59
C GLY A 234 6.95 -32.06 -0.19
N ILE A 235 6.49 -31.71 -1.39
CA ILE A 235 5.83 -32.67 -2.31
C ILE A 235 6.78 -33.13 -3.42
N ASP A 236 8.03 -32.68 -3.41
CA ASP A 236 9.07 -33.17 -4.29
C ASP A 236 9.64 -34.53 -3.82
N GLU A 237 10.55 -35.10 -4.60
CA GLU A 237 11.18 -36.39 -4.30
C GLU A 237 12.18 -36.35 -3.12
N HIS A 238 12.58 -35.15 -2.70
CA HIS A 238 13.53 -34.95 -1.61
C HIS A 238 12.84 -34.79 -0.25
N TYR A 239 11.53 -34.50 -0.26
CA TYR A 239 10.72 -34.25 0.94
C TYR A 239 11.34 -33.17 1.86
N GLU A 240 12.07 -32.22 1.28
CA GLU A 240 12.49 -31.01 2.00
C GLU A 240 11.33 -30.02 1.99
N TRP A 241 11.17 -29.18 3.02
CA TRP A 241 10.14 -28.15 3.03
C TRP A 241 10.57 -26.91 3.84
N ASP A 242 9.92 -25.78 3.59
CA ASP A 242 10.09 -24.61 4.46
C ASP A 242 9.39 -24.86 5.79
N TYR A 243 10.10 -24.79 6.92
CA TYR A 243 9.54 -25.07 8.24
C TYR A 243 8.39 -24.13 8.65
N ALA A 244 8.35 -22.92 8.11
CA ALA A 244 7.28 -21.97 8.43
C ALA A 244 6.00 -22.30 7.65
N TYR A 245 4.93 -22.64 8.37
CA TYR A 245 3.63 -22.93 7.76
C TYR A 245 3.12 -21.81 6.86
N ILE A 246 3.37 -20.54 7.24
CA ILE A 246 2.96 -19.39 6.42
C ILE A 246 3.59 -19.43 5.02
N VAL A 247 4.83 -19.90 4.88
CA VAL A 247 5.51 -20.00 3.57
C VAL A 247 4.84 -21.10 2.74
N ARG A 248 4.60 -22.27 3.35
CA ARG A 248 3.94 -23.40 2.68
C ARG A 248 2.52 -23.05 2.22
N ARG A 249 1.76 -22.31 3.03
CA ARG A 249 0.42 -21.84 2.67
C ARG A 249 0.44 -20.90 1.47
N GLU A 250 1.38 -19.94 1.43
CA GLU A 250 1.53 -19.09 0.25
C GLU A 250 2.01 -19.87 -0.98
N ALA A 251 2.80 -20.94 -0.78
CA ALA A 251 3.27 -21.79 -1.87
C ALA A 251 2.11 -22.57 -2.50
N GLU A 252 1.21 -23.11 -1.68
CA GLU A 252 -0.01 -23.79 -2.15
C GLU A 252 -0.90 -22.85 -2.98
N GLU A 253 -1.10 -21.60 -2.53
CA GLU A 253 -1.85 -20.61 -3.31
C GLU A 253 -1.15 -20.24 -4.62
N ALA A 254 0.17 -20.01 -4.58
CA ALA A 254 0.96 -19.70 -5.77
C ALA A 254 1.00 -20.86 -6.78
N TYR A 255 0.93 -22.11 -6.29
CA TYR A 255 1.03 -23.32 -7.10
C TYR A 255 -0.12 -23.44 -8.12
N GLN A 256 -1.29 -22.88 -7.80
CA GLN A 256 -2.44 -22.81 -8.70
C GLN A 256 -2.15 -22.04 -9.99
N TYR A 257 -1.19 -21.11 -9.96
CA TYR A 257 -0.83 -20.28 -11.11
C TYR A 257 0.30 -20.87 -11.96
N VAL A 258 0.86 -22.02 -11.59
CA VAL A 258 1.99 -22.64 -12.31
C VAL A 258 1.72 -24.08 -12.73
N GLN A 259 0.45 -24.52 -12.67
CA GLN A 259 -0.01 -25.79 -13.24
C GLN A 259 0.04 -25.78 -14.76
#